data_AF-A0A957ERA1-F1
#
_entry.id   AF-A0A957ERA1-F1
#
_cell.length_a   1.000
_cell.length_b   1.000
_cell.length_c   1.000
_cell.angle_alpha   90.00
_cell.angle_beta   90.00
_cell.angle_gamma   90.00
#
_symmetry.space_group_name_H-M   'P 1'
#
loop_
_entity.id
_entity.type
_entity.pdbx_description
1 polymer ?
#
loop_
_entity_poly.entity_id
_entity_poly.type
_entity_poly.pdbx_seq_one_letter_code
_entity_poly.pdbx_strand_id
1 'polypeptide(L)' 'TGNVLATIPLPVSKVTACTFGGPNLDRLYITTASQEMSDEQKAAEPLAGSLFVAQTPYQGFVTSRFAG' A
#
# COMPACT_ATOMS: atom_id res chain seq x y z
N THR A 1 15.44 13.71 10.33
CA THR A 1 15.56 14.93 9.51
C THR A 1 14.24 15.43 8.95
N GLY A 2 13.11 14.70 9.03
CA GLY A 2 11.82 15.20 8.53
C GLY A 2 11.71 15.32 7.01
N ASN A 3 12.71 14.82 6.28
CA ASN A 3 12.78 14.91 4.82
C ASN A 3 12.05 13.73 4.17
N VAL A 4 11.35 14.00 3.07
CA VAL A 4 10.82 12.95 2.19
C VAL A 4 11.97 12.35 1.38
N LEU A 5 12.17 11.04 1.48
CA LEU A 5 13.24 10.33 0.77
C LEU A 5 12.77 9.72 -0.56
N ALA A 6 11.50 9.31 -0.63
CA ALA A 6 10.91 8.67 -1.82
C ALA A 6 9.38 8.79 -1.78
N THR A 7 8.74 8.61 -2.94
CA THR A 7 7.27 8.56 -3.09
C THR A 7 6.92 7.54 -4.17
N ILE A 8 5.89 6.72 -3.93
CA ILE A 8 5.36 5.76 -4.90
C ILE A 8 3.94 6.21 -5.28
N PRO A 9 3.72 6.73 -6.50
CA PRO A 9 2.39 7.11 -6.94
C PRO A 9 1.52 5.88 -7.20
N LEU A 10 0.24 5.95 -6.81
CA LEU A 10 -0.77 4.94 -7.10
C LEU A 10 -1.95 5.58 -7.84
N PRO A 11 -2.66 4.83 -8.70
CA PRO A 11 -3.80 5.35 -9.46
C PRO A 11 -5.09 5.41 -8.62
N VAL A 12 -4.96 5.61 -7.31
CA VAL A 12 -6.07 5.66 -6.35
C VAL A 12 -5.75 6.67 -5.25
N SER A 13 -6.79 7.33 -4.74
CA SER A 13 -6.69 8.40 -3.75
C SER A 13 -6.67 7.89 -2.29
N LYS A 14 -7.36 6.78 -2.01
CA LYS A 14 -7.58 6.28 -0.63
C LYS A 14 -6.64 5.12 -0.27
N VAL A 15 -5.35 5.41 -0.06
CA VAL A 15 -4.39 4.46 0.54
C VAL A 15 -4.63 4.36 2.04
N THR A 16 -4.64 3.14 2.60
CA THR A 16 -4.95 2.91 4.02
C THR A 16 -3.76 2.44 4.85
N ALA A 17 -2.98 1.48 4.35
CA ALA A 17 -1.82 0.93 5.06
C ALA A 17 -0.84 0.27 4.09
N CYS A 18 0.36 -0.04 4.58
CA CYS A 18 1.32 -0.84 3.85
C CYS A 18 2.18 -1.72 4.77
N THR A 19 2.73 -2.80 4.22
CA THR A 19 3.70 -3.66 4.92
C THR A 19 4.65 -4.32 3.92
N PHE A 20 5.85 -4.65 4.37
CA PHE A 20 6.79 -5.43 3.58
C PHE A 20 6.40 -6.92 3.59
N GLY A 21 6.67 -7.60 2.48
CA GLY A 21 6.42 -9.02 2.30
C GLY A 21 7.17 -9.59 1.10
N GLY A 22 6.75 -10.77 0.64
CA GLY A 22 7.45 -11.54 -0.38
C GLY A 22 8.65 -12.32 0.18
N PRO A 23 9.28 -13.20 -0.62
CA PRO A 23 10.32 -14.10 -0.15
C PRO A 23 11.55 -13.40 0.44
N ASN A 24 11.88 -12.21 -0.07
CA ASN A 24 13.03 -11.42 0.35
C ASN A 24 12.65 -10.22 1.24
N LEU A 25 11.37 -10.06 1.61
CA LEU A 25 10.85 -8.90 2.35
C LEU A 25 11.11 -7.54 1.66
N ASP A 26 11.18 -7.52 0.32
CA ASP A 26 11.51 -6.36 -0.51
C ASP A 26 10.31 -5.84 -1.32
N ARG A 27 9.13 -6.44 -1.13
CA ARG A 27 7.87 -6.02 -1.74
C ARG A 27 7.02 -5.27 -0.73
N LEU A 28 6.62 -4.05 -1.07
CA LEU A 28 5.67 -3.27 -0.29
C LEU A 28 4.25 -3.59 -0.76
N TYR A 29 3.48 -4.28 0.08
CA TYR A 29 2.05 -4.51 -0.10
C TYR A 29 1.29 -3.30 0.42
N ILE A 30 0.37 -2.76 -0.38
CA ILE A 30 -0.33 -1.50 -0.09
C ILE A 30 -1.83 -1.72 -0.21
N THR A 31 -2.55 -1.57 0.91
CA THR A 31 -4.01 -1.67 0.94
C THR A 31 -4.64 -0.32 0.64
N THR A 32 -5.76 -0.36 -0.06
CA THR A 32 -6.51 0.84 -0.46
C THR A 32 -7.99 0.62 -0.16
N ALA A 33 -8.78 1.67 -0.16
CA ALA A 33 -10.22 1.61 0.12
C ALA A 33 -11.02 2.22 -1.03
N SER A 34 -12.23 1.68 -1.24
CA SER A 34 -13.27 2.27 -2.10
C SER A 34 -14.52 2.68 -1.32
N GLN A 35 -14.47 2.54 0.01
CA GLN A 35 -15.58 2.92 0.88
C GLN A 35 -15.83 4.42 0.76
N GLU A 36 -17.10 4.82 0.78
CA GLU A 36 -17.52 6.23 0.71
C GLU A 36 -16.99 6.97 -0.53
N MET A 37 -16.81 6.27 -1.65
CA MET A 37 -16.58 6.89 -2.95
C MET A 37 -17.90 6.94 -3.73
N SER A 38 -18.16 8.07 -4.40
CA SER A 38 -19.26 8.18 -5.35
C SER A 38 -19.04 7.28 -6.56
N ASP A 39 -20.08 7.07 -7.36
CA ASP A 39 -19.96 6.25 -8.57
C ASP A 39 -19.05 6.91 -9.61
N GLU A 40 -19.03 8.24 -9.69
CA GLU A 40 -18.10 9.00 -10.54
C GLU A 40 -16.65 8.82 -10.07
N GLN A 41 -16.40 8.84 -8.76
CA GLN A 41 -15.07 8.62 -8.20
C GLN A 41 -14.59 7.19 -8.44
N LYS A 42 -15.46 6.19 -8.27
CA LYS A 42 -15.14 4.79 -8.59
C LYS A 42 -14.89 4.58 -10.07
N ALA A 43 -15.63 5.28 -10.94
CA ALA A 43 -15.39 5.23 -12.39
C ALA A 43 -14.05 5.88 -12.76
N ALA A 44 -13.65 6.95 -12.09
CA ALA A 44 -12.36 7.62 -12.30
C ALA A 44 -11.18 6.81 -11.73
N GLU A 45 -11.38 6.12 -10.61
CA GLU A 45 -10.37 5.29 -9.93
C GLU A 45 -10.84 3.82 -9.83
N PRO A 46 -10.90 3.10 -10.95
CA PRO A 46 -11.48 1.74 -11.00
C PRO A 46 -10.72 0.72 -10.14
N LEU A 47 -9.50 1.04 -9.72
CA LEU A 47 -8.69 0.19 -8.85
C LEU A 47 -8.83 0.51 -7.36
N ALA A 48 -9.65 1.50 -6.97
CA ALA A 48 -9.86 1.83 -5.56
C ALA A 48 -10.41 0.61 -4.80
N GLY A 49 -9.84 0.32 -3.63
CA GLY A 49 -10.15 -0.88 -2.85
C GLY A 49 -9.31 -2.11 -3.23
N SER A 50 -8.48 -2.04 -4.28
CA SER A 50 -7.57 -3.12 -4.65
C SER A 50 -6.33 -3.16 -3.74
N LEU A 51 -5.67 -4.32 -3.72
CA LEU A 51 -4.34 -4.49 -3.16
C LEU A 51 -3.28 -4.23 -4.24
N PHE A 52 -2.30 -3.38 -3.92
CA PHE A 52 -1.15 -3.12 -4.79
C PHE A 52 0.12 -3.71 -4.20
N VAL A 53 1.09 -4.01 -5.07
CA VAL A 53 2.42 -4.48 -4.68
C VAL A 53 3.48 -3.71 -5.46
N ALA A 54 4.42 -3.10 -4.75
CA ALA A 54 5.57 -2.41 -5.34
C ALA A 54 6.87 -3.11 -4.92
N GLN A 55 7.74 -3.39 -5.90
CA GLN A 55 9.11 -3.82 -5.62
C GLN A 55 9.95 -2.61 -5.19
N THR A 56 10.72 -2.74 -4.12
CA THR A 56 11.58 -1.66 -3.61
C THR A 56 13.04 -2.10 -3.51
N PRO A 57 14.01 -1.16 -3.47
CA PRO A 57 15.41 -1.49 -3.18
C PRO A 57 15.66 -1.68 -1.67
N TYR A 58 14.62 -1.60 -0.84
CA TYR A 58 14.69 -1.69 0.62
C TYR A 58 14.07 -3.00 1.10
N GLN A 59 14.49 -3.43 2.27
CA GLN A 59 13.98 -4.64 2.91
C GLN A 59 13.28 -4.28 4.23
N GLY A 60 12.12 -4.90 4.46
CA GLY A 60 11.42 -4.84 5.73
C GLY A 60 11.81 -5.94 6.71
N PHE A 61 10.93 -6.18 7.67
CA PHE A 61 11.14 -7.14 8.76
C PHE A 61 10.00 -8.14 8.85
N VAL A 62 10.27 -9.29 9.44
CA VAL A 62 9.23 -10.27 9.77
C VAL A 62 8.31 -9.70 10.83
N THR A 63 7.00 -9.85 10.63
CA THR A 63 6.01 -9.39 11.62
C THR A 63 6.09 -10.22 12.90
N SER A 64 6.00 -9.54 14.04
CA SER A 64 5.89 -10.19 15.35
C SER A 64 4.57 -10.96 15.44
N ARG A 65 4.61 -12.16 16.00
CA ARG A 65 3.40 -12.94 16.29
C ARG A 65 2.86 -12.56 17.67
N PHE A 66 1.54 -12.55 17.81
CA PHE A 66 0.88 -12.45 19.10
C PHE A 66 1.30 -13.61 20.02
N ALA A 67 1.53 -13.34 21.30
CA ALA A 67 2.17 -14.27 22.24
C ALA A 67 1.23 -15.01 23.20
N GLY A 68 -0.09 -14.76 23.14
CA GLY A 68 -1.06 -15.26 24.12
C GLY A 68 -1.38 -14.26 25.21
#